data_AF-A0A7C1D6U0-F1
#
_entry.id   AF-A0A7C1D6U0-F1
#
_cell.length_a   1.000
_cell.length_b   1.000
_cell.length_c   1.000
_cell.angle_alpha   90.00
_cell.angle_beta   90.00
_cell.angle_gamma   90.00
#
_symmetry.space_group_name_H-M   'P 1'
#
loop_
_entity.id
_entity.type
_entity.pdbx_description
1 polymer ?
#
loop_
_entity_poly.entity_id
_entity_poly.type
_entity_poly.pdbx_seq_one_letter_code
_entity_poly.pdbx_strand_id
1 'polypeptide(L)' 'MPNEHGQITPADFKAPKDKYRITREDMNDGELHIVADIYHYDCALLIAEWLRAKDQESVFFLWDDKGQEIIF' A
#
# COMPACT_ATOMS: atom_id res chain seq x y z
N MET A 1 2.83 2.34 13.02
CA MET A 1 4.05 1.94 13.77
C MET A 1 3.81 0.53 14.25
N PRO A 2 4.81 -0.38 14.19
CA PRO A 2 4.66 -1.74 14.70
C PRO A 2 4.15 -1.69 16.14
N ASN A 3 3.31 -2.65 16.54
CA ASN A 3 2.87 -2.75 17.93
C ASN A 3 4.06 -3.00 18.88
N GLU A 4 3.84 -3.01 20.20
CA GLU A 4 4.89 -3.19 21.23
C GLU A 4 5.74 -4.48 21.08
N HIS A 5 5.31 -5.40 20.20
CA HIS A 5 5.99 -6.65 19.87
C HIS A 5 6.68 -6.64 18.48
N GLY A 6 6.77 -5.47 17.82
CA GLY A 6 7.39 -5.34 16.50
C GLY A 6 6.57 -5.97 15.37
N GLN A 7 5.34 -6.38 15.62
CA GLN A 7 4.47 -6.93 14.59
C GLN A 7 3.77 -5.79 13.85
N ILE A 8 3.94 -5.81 12.54
CA ILE A 8 3.22 -4.97 11.61
C ILE A 8 1.78 -5.49 11.54
N THR A 9 0.79 -4.61 11.69
CA THR A 9 -0.62 -4.97 11.65
C THR A 9 -1.32 -4.31 10.45
N PRO A 10 -2.44 -4.85 9.94
CA PRO A 10 -3.19 -4.21 8.85
C PRO A 10 -3.63 -2.77 9.15
N ALA A 11 -3.79 -2.41 10.45
CA ALA A 11 -4.11 -1.05 10.87
C ALA A 11 -3.00 -0.04 10.53
N ASP A 12 -1.76 -0.48 10.36
CA ASP A 12 -0.63 0.35 9.99
C ASP A 12 -0.66 0.83 8.53
N PHE A 13 -1.36 0.08 7.66
CA PHE A 13 -1.46 0.37 6.23
C PHE A 13 -2.84 0.75 5.74
N LYS A 14 -3.79 0.82 6.67
CA LYS A 14 -5.12 1.34 6.44
C LYS A 14 -5.10 2.72 5.77
N ALA A 15 -5.88 2.87 4.71
CA ALA A 15 -6.02 4.16 4.03
C ALA A 15 -6.78 5.16 4.92
N PRO A 16 -6.56 6.47 4.76
CA PRO A 16 -7.45 7.47 5.34
C PRO A 16 -8.89 7.27 4.85
N LYS A 17 -9.86 7.72 5.64
CA LYS A 17 -11.29 7.61 5.31
C LYS A 17 -11.58 8.14 3.89
N ASP A 18 -12.39 7.38 3.14
CA ASP A 18 -12.82 7.70 1.78
C ASP A 18 -11.66 7.81 0.75
N LYS A 19 -10.52 7.17 1.04
CA LYS A 19 -9.36 7.08 0.15
C LYS A 19 -8.88 5.64 0.01
N TYR A 20 -7.99 5.45 -0.96
CA TYR A 20 -7.17 4.27 -1.17
C TYR A 20 -5.72 4.62 -0.97
N ARG A 21 -4.95 3.73 -0.35
CA ARG A 21 -3.53 3.93 -0.07
C ARG A 21 -2.69 2.95 -0.87
N ILE A 22 -1.69 3.46 -1.58
CA ILE A 22 -0.68 2.63 -2.22
C ILE A 22 0.53 2.57 -1.27
N THR A 23 0.95 1.37 -0.92
CA THR A 23 2.23 1.14 -0.23
C THR A 23 3.20 0.39 -1.14
N ARG A 24 4.48 0.54 -0.88
CA ARG A 24 5.59 -0.13 -1.55
C ARG A 24 6.42 -0.86 -0.52
N GLU A 25 6.71 -2.14 -0.74
CA GLU A 25 7.70 -2.91 0.00
C GLU A 25 8.94 -3.10 -0.86
N ASP A 26 10.10 -2.68 -0.37
CA ASP A 26 11.38 -2.93 -1.04
C ASP A 26 11.76 -4.42 -0.87
N MET A 27 12.05 -5.11 -1.97
CA MET A 27 12.34 -6.55 -1.92
C MET A 27 13.71 -6.88 -1.30
N ASN A 28 14.60 -5.89 -1.15
CA ASN A 28 15.94 -6.11 -0.61
C ASN A 28 15.97 -6.14 0.92
N ASP A 29 15.25 -5.22 1.56
CA ASP A 29 15.25 -5.06 3.02
C ASP A 29 13.87 -5.24 3.67
N GLY A 30 12.81 -5.38 2.86
CA GLY A 30 11.42 -5.55 3.33
C GLY A 30 10.81 -4.27 3.88
N GLU A 31 11.42 -3.10 3.66
CA GLU A 31 10.91 -1.84 4.20
C GLU A 31 9.65 -1.40 3.46
N LEU A 32 8.60 -1.12 4.24
CA LEU A 32 7.29 -0.67 3.75
C LEU A 32 7.17 0.86 3.81
N HIS A 33 6.82 1.45 2.66
CA HIS A 33 6.69 2.89 2.45
C HIS A 33 5.29 3.25 1.95
N ILE A 34 4.73 4.36 2.42
CA ILE A 34 3.50 4.92 1.85
C ILE A 34 3.87 5.75 0.62
N VAL A 35 3.30 5.40 -0.53
CA VAL A 35 3.57 6.07 -1.81
C VAL A 35 2.57 7.20 -2.06
N ALA A 36 1.27 6.90 -1.92
CA ALA A 36 0.20 7.85 -2.24
C ALA A 36 -1.12 7.49 -1.56
N ASP A 37 -1.94 8.51 -1.30
CA ASP A 37 -3.35 8.38 -0.91
C ASP A 37 -4.24 8.99 -2.00
N ILE A 38 -5.17 8.22 -2.56
CA ILE A 38 -5.94 8.55 -3.77
C ILE A 38 -7.44 8.36 -3.51
N TYR A 39 -8.29 9.29 -3.93
CA TYR A 39 -9.74 9.24 -3.65
C TYR A 39 -10.50 8.23 -4.52
N HIS A 40 -10.14 8.11 -5.80
CA HIS A 40 -10.88 7.29 -6.74
C HIS A 40 -10.21 5.93 -6.93
N TYR A 41 -11.00 4.86 -6.79
CA TYR A 41 -10.53 3.49 -6.93
C TYR A 41 -9.81 3.25 -8.26
N ASP A 42 -10.45 3.59 -9.38
CA ASP A 42 -9.89 3.35 -10.72
C ASP A 42 -8.56 4.08 -10.92
N CYS A 43 -8.41 5.28 -10.36
CA CYS A 43 -7.15 6.01 -10.41
C CYS A 43 -6.08 5.35 -9.54
N ALA A 44 -6.44 4.88 -8.35
CA ALA A 44 -5.52 4.22 -7.44
C ALA A 44 -5.02 2.89 -8.03
N LEU A 45 -5.93 2.12 -8.63
CA LEU A 45 -5.64 0.89 -9.35
C LEU A 45 -4.68 1.14 -10.52
N LEU A 46 -5.02 2.08 -11.41
CA LEU A 46 -4.20 2.40 -12.58
C LEU A 46 -2.79 2.84 -12.19
N ILE A 47 -2.66 3.67 -11.14
CA ILE A 47 -1.36 4.12 -10.64
C ILE A 47 -0.57 2.95 -10.04
N ALA A 48 -1.21 2.09 -9.24
CA ALA A 48 -0.54 0.94 -8.63
C ALA A 48 -0.04 -0.07 -9.69
N GLU A 49 -0.85 -0.36 -10.71
CA GLU A 49 -0.45 -1.19 -11.85
C GLU A 49 0.71 -0.56 -12.63
N TRP A 50 0.65 0.75 -12.87
CA TRP A 50 1.71 1.47 -13.57
C TRP A 50 3.04 1.46 -12.80
N LEU A 51 3.00 1.65 -11.49
CA LEU A 51 4.18 1.56 -10.62
C LEU A 51 4.78 0.15 -10.65
N ARG A 52 3.96 -0.88 -10.50
CA ARG A 52 4.38 -2.29 -10.58
C ARG A 52 5.01 -2.65 -11.93
N ALA A 53 4.53 -2.06 -13.02
CA ALA A 53 5.11 -2.27 -14.34
C ALA A 53 6.47 -1.57 -14.54
N LYS A 54 6.76 -0.52 -13.75
CA LYS A 54 7.97 0.31 -13.88
C LYS A 54 9.08 -0.09 -12.90
N ASP A 55 8.73 -0.60 -11.74
CA ASP A 55 9.65 -0.98 -10.68
C ASP A 55 9.50 -2.48 -10.39
N GLN A 56 10.52 -3.25 -10.79
CA GLN A 56 10.58 -4.70 -10.59
C GLN A 56 11.30 -5.10 -9.29
N GLU A 57 11.84 -4.13 -8.55
CA GLU A 57 12.57 -4.35 -7.30
C GLU A 57 11.69 -4.13 -6.07
N SER A 58 10.43 -3.74 -6.29
CA SER A 58 9.46 -3.47 -5.23
C SER A 58 8.15 -4.21 -5.45
N VAL A 59 7.48 -4.54 -4.35
CA VAL A 59 6.09 -5.02 -4.35
C VAL A 59 5.17 -3.87 -3.97
N PHE A 60 4.08 -3.70 -4.71
CA PHE A 60 3.09 -2.66 -4.45
C PHE A 60 1.79 -3.27 -3.97
N PHE A 61 1.20 -2.63 -2.95
CA PHE A 61 -0.07 -3.03 -2.36
C PHE A 61 -1.04 -1.85 -2.39
N LEU A 62 -2.33 -2.16 -2.47
CA LEU A 62 -3.41 -1.18 -2.46
C LEU A 62 -4.32 -1.50 -1.28
N TRP A 63 -4.61 -0.50 -0.44
CA TRP A 63 -5.39 -0.65 0.78
C TRP A 63 -6.62 0.24 0.74
N ASP A 64 -7.73 -0.24 1.30
CA ASP A 64 -8.93 0.56 1.55
C ASP A 64 -8.94 1.18 2.97
N ASP A 65 -9.99 1.96 3.25
CA ASP A 65 -10.21 2.60 4.53
C ASP A 65 -10.77 1.67 5.61
N LYS A 66 -10.80 0.35 5.36
CA LYS A 66 -11.01 -0.71 6.35
C LYS A 66 -9.72 -1.44 6.68
N GLY A 67 -8.64 -1.18 5.94
CA GLY A 67 -7.35 -1.85 6.08
C GLY A 67 -7.30 -3.19 5.36
N GLN A 68 -8.21 -3.40 4.40
CA GLN A 68 -8.18 -4.57 3.54
C GLN A 68 -7.26 -4.33 2.35
N GLU A 69 -6.37 -5.29 2.09
CA GLU A 69 -5.59 -5.34 0.86
C GLU A 69 -6.51 -5.65 -0.32
N ILE A 70 -6.40 -4.86 -1.38
CA ILE A 70 -7.07 -5.07 -2.65
C ILE A 70 -6.08 -5.76 -3.58
N ILE A 71 -6.45 -6.93 -4.09
CA ILE A 71 -5.63 -7.72 -5.03
C ILE A 71 -5.89 -7.22 -6.46
N PHE A 72 -4.84 -6.95 -7.22
CA PHE A 72 -4.86 -6.50 -8.61
C PHE A 72 -3.71 -7.09 -9.45
#